data_AF-A0A2V2YRE9-F1
#
_entry.id   AF-A0A2V2YRE9-F1
#
_cell.length_a   1.000
_cell.length_b   1.000
_cell.length_c   1.000
_cell.angle_alpha   90.00
_cell.angle_beta   90.00
_cell.angle_gamma   90.00
#
_symmetry.space_group_name_H-M   'P 1'
#
loop_
_entity.id
_entity.type
_entity.pdbx_description
1 polymer ?
#
loop_
_entity_poly.entity_id
_entity_poly.type
_entity_poly.pdbx_seq_one_letter_code
_entity_poly.pdbx_strand_id
1 'polypeptide(L)'
;MERTNSPLLDLYLTYDQWKEEHQALSVRLRELCMLINWHPGNYNYAAWDDHHREVRELFVSFMQDWQKHLHCERQTIFPLAKSAICGGGIGPVAVLEQDGLIAIQFYESYLQVTADGAASEEGLRLLQQVLMIVTEHFRVEDENIVPVTEKLMEEIDYNGL
;
A
#
# COMPACT_ATOMS: atom_id res chain seq x y z
N MET A 1 -2.26 32.59 -14.51
CA MET A 1 -1.56 31.49 -15.20
C MET A 1 -1.63 30.30 -14.29
N GLU A 2 -2.62 29.44 -14.49
CA GLU A 2 -2.66 28.13 -13.85
C GLU A 2 -1.47 27.34 -14.40
N ARG A 3 -0.53 26.96 -13.53
CA ARG A 3 0.45 25.95 -13.90
C ARG A 3 -0.34 24.66 -14.06
N THR A 4 -0.59 24.26 -15.30
CA THR A 4 -0.92 22.87 -15.61
C THR A 4 0.28 22.02 -15.20
N ASN A 5 0.32 21.60 -13.94
CA ASN A 5 1.24 20.57 -13.47
C ASN A 5 0.93 19.32 -14.29
N SER A 6 1.82 18.98 -15.21
CA SER A 6 1.71 17.77 -16.01
C SER A 6 2.01 16.58 -15.08
N PRO A 7 1.13 15.57 -14.95
CA PRO A 7 1.40 14.37 -14.16
C PRO A 7 2.73 13.69 -14.53
N LEU A 8 3.16 13.85 -15.80
CA LEU A 8 4.45 13.38 -16.29
C LEU A 8 5.65 14.12 -15.68
N LEU A 9 5.53 15.45 -15.52
CA LEU A 9 6.58 16.26 -14.90
C LEU A 9 6.67 15.97 -13.39
N ASP A 10 5.51 15.87 -12.74
CA ASP A 10 5.46 15.52 -11.32
C ASP A 10 6.06 14.13 -11.08
N LEU A 11 5.69 13.14 -11.91
CA LEU A 11 6.31 11.81 -11.88
C LEU A 11 7.82 11.88 -12.04
N TYR A 12 8.33 12.55 -13.07
CA TYR A 12 9.77 12.64 -13.32
C TYR A 12 10.52 13.22 -12.11
N LEU A 13 9.98 14.26 -11.48
CA LEU A 13 10.61 14.92 -10.33
C LEU A 13 10.56 14.09 -9.04
N THR A 14 9.57 13.21 -8.90
CA THR A 14 9.36 12.43 -7.66
C THR A 14 9.65 10.94 -7.82
N TYR A 15 10.10 10.49 -8.99
CA TYR A 15 10.21 9.07 -9.31
C TYR A 15 11.16 8.31 -8.38
N ASP A 16 12.37 8.83 -8.16
CA ASP A 16 13.35 8.20 -7.27
C ASP A 16 12.80 8.09 -5.83
N GLN A 17 12.18 9.16 -5.35
CA GLN A 17 11.54 9.17 -4.03
C GLN A 17 10.41 8.14 -3.95
N TRP A 18 9.54 8.07 -4.95
CA TRP A 18 8.45 7.09 -5.00
C TRP A 18 9.01 5.66 -4.96
N LYS A 19 10.07 5.37 -5.72
CA LYS A 19 10.70 4.05 -5.75
C LYS A 19 11.32 3.67 -4.41
N GLU A 20 12.00 4.60 -3.74
CA GLU A 20 12.55 4.39 -2.39
C GLU A 20 11.45 4.13 -1.35
N GLU A 21 10.37 4.94 -1.39
CA GLU A 21 9.21 4.78 -0.50
C GLU A 21 8.53 3.43 -0.70
N HIS A 22 8.30 3.03 -1.96
CA HIS A 22 7.70 1.74 -2.33
C HIS A 22 8.51 0.57 -1.76
N GLN A 23 9.83 0.58 -1.95
CA GLN A 23 10.72 -0.45 -1.43
C GLN A 23 10.72 -0.49 0.11
N ALA A 24 10.79 0.68 0.77
CA ALA A 24 10.78 0.77 2.22
C ALA A 24 9.46 0.22 2.81
N LEU A 25 8.32 0.54 2.18
CA LEU A 25 7.02 0.03 2.59
C LEU A 25 6.89 -1.48 2.36
N SER A 26 7.37 -2.00 1.23
CA SER A 26 7.37 -3.44 0.93
C SER A 26 8.18 -4.24 1.96
N VAL A 27 9.33 -3.71 2.41
CA VAL A 27 10.14 -4.32 3.49
C VAL A 27 9.37 -4.33 4.81
N ARG A 28 8.81 -3.19 5.24
CA ARG A 28 8.02 -3.08 6.48
C ARG A 28 6.78 -3.97 6.47
N LEU A 29 6.13 -4.12 5.32
CA LEU A 29 4.99 -5.02 5.14
C LEU A 29 5.39 -6.47 5.40
N ARG A 30 6.53 -6.92 4.86
CA ARG A 30 7.04 -8.28 5.12
C ARG A 30 7.35 -8.49 6.59
N GLU A 31 7.96 -7.50 7.25
CA GLU A 31 8.23 -7.55 8.69
C GLU A 31 6.93 -7.68 9.50
N LEU A 32 5.91 -6.87 9.20
CA LEU A 32 4.59 -6.96 9.82
C LEU A 32 3.92 -8.31 9.58
N CYS A 33 3.97 -8.85 8.36
CA CYS A 33 3.45 -10.18 8.05
C CYS A 33 4.19 -11.28 8.83
N MET A 34 5.50 -11.18 9.02
CA MET A 34 6.25 -12.14 9.84
C MET A 34 5.86 -12.05 11.32
N LEU A 35 5.67 -10.84 11.85
CA LEU A 35 5.23 -10.62 13.23
C LEU A 35 3.83 -11.19 13.48
N ILE A 36 2.91 -11.02 12.53
CA ILE A 36 1.51 -11.45 12.64
C ILE A 36 1.32 -12.93 12.32
N ASN A 37 2.17 -13.55 11.50
CA ASN A 37 2.15 -15.00 11.23
C ASN A 37 2.59 -15.87 12.44
N TRP A 38 2.60 -15.31 13.65
CA TRP A 38 2.77 -16.04 14.89
C TRP A 38 1.61 -17.04 15.10
N HIS A 39 1.90 -18.31 14.82
CA HIS A 39 1.14 -19.53 15.14
C HIS A 39 -0.41 -19.42 15.17
N PRO A 40 -1.07 -19.51 14.01
CA PRO A 40 -2.50 -19.83 13.95
C PRO A 40 -2.73 -21.18 14.63
N GLY A 41 -3.30 -21.18 15.83
CA GLY A 41 -3.56 -22.38 16.62
C GLY A 41 -3.01 -22.37 18.05
N ASN A 42 -2.13 -21.43 18.40
CA ASN A 42 -1.63 -21.29 19.77
C ASN A 42 -2.35 -20.14 20.49
N TYR A 43 -3.65 -20.34 20.73
CA TYR A 43 -4.55 -19.42 21.43
C TYR A 43 -4.34 -19.48 22.95
N ASN A 44 -3.09 -19.49 23.42
CA ASN A 44 -2.83 -19.34 24.84
C ASN A 44 -3.00 -17.85 25.18
N TYR A 45 -4.18 -17.51 25.69
CA TYR A 45 -4.75 -16.16 25.80
C TYR A 45 -3.85 -15.10 26.47
N ALA A 46 -2.88 -15.50 27.29
CA ALA A 46 -2.13 -14.57 28.14
C ALA A 46 -1.14 -13.65 27.39
N ALA A 47 -0.73 -13.97 26.16
CA ALA A 47 0.30 -13.22 25.44
C ALA A 47 -0.20 -12.40 24.24
N TRP A 48 -1.48 -12.56 23.86
CA TRP A 48 -2.03 -11.92 22.66
C TRP A 48 -2.28 -10.43 22.84
N ASP A 49 -2.66 -9.99 24.04
CA ASP A 49 -2.86 -8.56 24.33
C ASP A 49 -1.53 -7.79 24.30
N ASP A 50 -0.46 -8.40 24.82
CA ASP A 50 0.88 -7.82 24.78
C ASP A 50 1.43 -7.80 23.35
N HIS A 51 1.28 -8.89 22.60
CA HIS A 51 1.69 -8.95 21.20
C HIS A 51 0.91 -7.96 20.32
N HIS A 52 -0.40 -7.87 20.48
CA HIS A 52 -1.23 -6.91 19.75
C HIS A 52 -0.79 -5.47 20.04
N ARG A 53 -0.44 -5.16 21.30
CA ARG A 53 0.06 -3.84 21.68
C ARG A 53 1.40 -3.52 21.00
N GLU A 54 2.32 -4.47 20.95
CA GLU A 54 3.62 -4.32 20.29
C GLU A 54 3.47 -4.09 18.79
N VAL A 55 2.59 -4.85 18.12
CA VAL A 55 2.42 -4.74 16.66
C VAL A 55 1.58 -3.54 16.25
N ARG A 56 0.66 -3.08 17.12
CA ARG A 56 -0.26 -1.97 16.83
C ARG A 56 0.48 -0.69 16.40
N GLU A 57 1.51 -0.29 17.11
CA GLU A 57 2.23 0.96 16.79
C GLU A 57 2.91 0.88 15.43
N LEU A 58 3.54 -0.26 15.12
CA LEU A 58 4.17 -0.52 13.83
C LEU A 58 3.14 -0.55 12.70
N PHE A 59 2.01 -1.21 12.92
CA PHE A 59 0.92 -1.32 11.95
C PHE A 59 0.26 0.03 11.65
N VAL A 60 -0.08 0.81 12.68
CA VAL A 60 -0.68 2.15 12.52
C VAL A 60 0.28 3.08 11.77
N SER A 61 1.56 3.07 12.15
CA SER A 61 2.58 3.86 11.45
C SER A 61 2.72 3.43 9.99
N PHE A 62 2.74 2.12 9.71
CA PHE A 62 2.78 1.60 8.35
C PHE A 62 1.57 2.04 7.53
N MET A 63 0.36 1.93 8.06
CA MET A 63 -0.86 2.32 7.35
C MET A 63 -0.91 3.81 7.04
N GLN A 64 -0.39 4.67 7.92
CA GLN A 64 -0.30 6.10 7.64
C GLN A 64 0.62 6.40 6.46
N ASP A 65 1.77 5.74 6.39
CA ASP A 65 2.73 5.95 5.30
C ASP A 65 2.24 5.32 4.00
N TRP A 66 1.65 4.12 4.06
CA TRP A 66 1.06 3.47 2.90
C TRP A 66 -0.10 4.28 2.31
N GLN A 67 -0.97 4.88 3.14
CA GLN A 67 -2.04 5.76 2.64
C GLN A 67 -1.51 7.01 1.95
N LYS A 68 -0.42 7.60 2.44
CA LYS A 68 0.23 8.74 1.78
C LYS A 68 0.82 8.31 0.43
N HIS A 69 1.52 7.18 0.40
CA HIS A 69 2.09 6.61 -0.81
C HIS A 69 1.00 6.36 -1.87
N LEU A 70 -0.07 5.65 -1.49
CA LEU A 70 -1.22 5.39 -2.34
C LEU A 70 -1.90 6.67 -2.84
N HIS A 71 -1.95 7.71 -2.01
CA HIS A 71 -2.48 9.01 -2.44
C HIS A 71 -1.62 9.63 -3.54
N CYS A 72 -0.28 9.60 -3.39
CA CYS A 72 0.64 10.07 -4.43
C CYS A 72 0.44 9.29 -5.73
N GLU A 73 0.39 7.96 -5.66
CA GLU A 73 0.21 7.10 -6.85
C GLU A 73 -1.07 7.40 -7.60
N ARG A 74 -2.18 7.61 -6.89
CA ARG A 74 -3.47 7.98 -7.48
C ARG A 74 -3.42 9.30 -8.24
N GLN A 75 -2.55 10.23 -7.84
CA GLN A 75 -2.42 11.54 -8.48
C GLN A 75 -1.42 11.54 -9.64
N THR A 76 -0.33 10.78 -9.55
CA THR A 76 0.79 10.87 -10.49
C THR A 76 0.95 9.61 -11.35
N ILE A 77 1.04 8.44 -10.73
CA ILE A 77 1.38 7.16 -11.38
C ILE A 77 0.17 6.59 -12.13
N PHE A 78 -0.95 6.43 -11.43
CA PHE A 78 -2.14 5.74 -11.94
C PHE A 78 -2.73 6.38 -13.20
N PRO A 79 -2.82 7.71 -13.34
CA PRO A 79 -3.27 8.33 -14.60
C PRO A 79 -2.41 7.94 -15.81
N LEU A 80 -1.09 7.89 -15.63
CA LEU A 80 -0.15 7.52 -16.69
C LEU A 80 -0.22 6.02 -16.99
N ALA A 81 -0.23 5.19 -15.95
CA ALA A 81 -0.35 3.73 -16.08
C ALA A 81 -1.67 3.31 -16.73
N LYS A 82 -2.80 3.97 -16.43
CA LYS A 82 -4.08 3.73 -17.09
C LYS A 82 -3.95 3.94 -18.61
N SER A 83 -3.29 5.02 -19.03
CA SER A 83 -3.10 5.32 -20.46
C SER A 83 -2.16 4.34 -21.17
N ALA A 84 -1.14 3.84 -20.48
CA ALA A 84 -0.12 2.96 -21.05
C ALA A 84 -0.55 1.48 -21.10
N ILE A 85 -1.36 1.04 -20.12
CA ILE A 85 -1.70 -0.38 -19.90
C ILE A 85 -3.12 -0.72 -20.37
N CYS A 86 -4.07 0.21 -20.24
CA CYS A 86 -5.49 -0.12 -20.37
C CYS A 86 -6.05 0.26 -21.75
N GLY A 87 -6.03 -0.69 -22.68
CA GLY A 87 -6.70 -0.59 -23.99
C GLY A 87 -8.24 -0.74 -23.96
N GLY A 88 -8.93 -0.38 -22.86
CA GLY A 88 -10.40 -0.33 -22.78
C GLY A 88 -11.12 -1.34 -21.86
N GLY A 89 -10.42 -2.13 -21.04
CA GLY A 89 -11.00 -3.02 -20.01
C GLY A 89 -10.74 -2.57 -18.56
N ILE A 90 -11.28 -3.27 -17.55
CA ILE A 90 -10.89 -3.11 -16.13
C ILE A 90 -9.43 -3.58 -16.01
N GLY A 91 -8.50 -2.62 -15.98
CA GLY A 91 -7.07 -2.92 -15.91
C GLY A 91 -6.51 -2.92 -14.48
N PRO A 92 -5.22 -3.25 -14.30
CA PRO A 92 -4.57 -3.38 -13.00
C PRO A 92 -4.79 -2.18 -12.07
N VAL A 93 -4.81 -0.97 -12.63
CA VAL A 93 -5.04 0.25 -11.83
C VAL A 93 -6.41 0.27 -11.15
N ALA A 94 -7.46 -0.25 -11.80
CA ALA A 94 -8.78 -0.31 -11.18
C ALA A 94 -8.83 -1.33 -10.03
N VAL A 95 -8.05 -2.41 -10.12
CA VAL A 95 -7.88 -3.38 -9.03
C VAL A 95 -7.18 -2.71 -7.85
N LEU A 96 -6.06 -2.02 -8.08
CA LEU A 96 -5.30 -1.29 -7.06
C LEU A 96 -6.12 -0.19 -6.37
N GLU A 97 -6.92 0.55 -7.14
CA GLU A 97 -7.82 1.56 -6.57
C GLU A 97 -8.83 0.93 -5.61
N GLN A 98 -9.37 -0.24 -5.97
CA GLN A 98 -10.32 -0.99 -5.16
C GLN A 98 -9.66 -1.60 -3.92
N ASP A 99 -8.49 -2.24 -4.06
CA ASP A 99 -7.73 -2.79 -2.94
C ASP A 99 -7.40 -1.71 -1.91
N GLY A 100 -7.00 -0.53 -2.39
CA GLY A 100 -6.83 0.67 -1.57
C GLY A 100 -8.05 1.04 -0.72
N LEU A 101 -9.25 1.00 -1.31
CA LEU A 101 -10.49 1.30 -0.59
C LEU A 101 -10.83 0.21 0.45
N ILE A 102 -10.69 -1.05 0.08
CA ILE A 102 -11.01 -2.19 0.96
C ILE A 102 -10.05 -2.21 2.15
N ALA A 103 -8.75 -2.01 1.93
CA ALA A 103 -7.75 -1.94 3.01
C ALA A 103 -8.05 -0.81 4.01
N ILE A 104 -8.45 0.36 3.52
CA ILE A 104 -8.85 1.49 4.39
C ILE A 104 -10.07 1.13 5.24
N GLN A 105 -11.09 0.47 4.67
CA GLN A 105 -12.29 0.06 5.42
C GLN A 105 -11.96 -0.92 6.55
N PHE A 106 -11.11 -1.92 6.29
CA PHE A 106 -10.66 -2.86 7.33
C PHE A 106 -9.77 -2.18 8.38
N TYR A 107 -8.94 -1.22 7.97
CA TYR A 107 -8.13 -0.45 8.89
C TYR A 107 -8.96 0.48 9.80
N GLU A 108 -9.98 1.15 9.27
CA GLU A 108 -10.93 1.93 10.07
C GLU A 108 -11.69 1.04 11.05
N SER A 109 -12.12 -0.15 10.61
CA SER A 109 -12.74 -1.15 11.46
C SER A 109 -11.79 -1.59 12.58
N TYR A 110 -10.51 -1.83 12.26
CA TYR A 110 -9.47 -2.13 13.24
C TYR A 110 -9.34 -1.03 14.29
N LEU A 111 -9.23 0.23 13.87
CA LEU A 111 -9.13 1.37 14.79
C LEU A 111 -10.36 1.45 15.71
N GLN A 112 -11.55 1.21 15.17
CA GLN A 112 -12.79 1.23 15.94
C GLN A 112 -12.82 0.13 17.00
N VAL A 113 -12.60 -1.14 16.62
CA VAL A 113 -12.66 -2.25 17.59
C VAL A 113 -11.58 -2.13 18.68
N THR A 114 -10.41 -1.61 18.33
CA THR A 114 -9.33 -1.40 19.31
C THR A 114 -9.60 -0.22 20.23
N ALA A 115 -10.33 0.80 19.79
CA ALA A 115 -10.78 1.91 20.62
C ALA A 115 -11.91 1.48 21.58
N ASP A 116 -12.80 0.60 21.12
CA ASP A 116 -13.92 0.08 21.90
C ASP A 116 -13.51 -0.97 22.95
N GLY A 117 -12.23 -1.36 22.98
CA GLY A 117 -11.71 -2.35 23.92
C GLY A 117 -12.18 -3.77 23.62
N ALA A 118 -12.43 -4.08 22.34
CA ALA A 118 -12.71 -5.43 21.89
C ALA A 118 -11.54 -6.38 22.20
N ALA A 119 -11.79 -7.69 22.14
CA ALA A 119 -10.75 -8.68 22.34
C ALA A 119 -9.62 -8.51 21.30
N SER A 120 -8.35 -8.62 21.73
CA SER A 120 -7.20 -8.45 20.82
C SER A 120 -7.21 -9.41 19.64
N GLU A 121 -7.88 -10.56 19.76
CA GLU A 121 -8.10 -11.48 18.64
C GLU A 121 -8.86 -10.83 17.47
N GLU A 122 -9.90 -10.04 17.76
CA GLU A 122 -10.68 -9.35 16.74
C GLU A 122 -9.85 -8.27 16.02
N GLY A 123 -9.09 -7.49 16.79
CA GLY A 123 -8.12 -6.53 16.25
C GLY A 123 -7.08 -7.20 15.36
N LEU A 124 -6.47 -8.30 15.81
CA LEU A 124 -5.46 -9.02 15.04
C LEU A 124 -6.00 -9.66 13.77
N ARG A 125 -7.26 -10.14 13.77
CA ARG A 125 -7.92 -10.64 12.55
C ARG A 125 -8.10 -9.53 11.51
N LEU A 126 -8.58 -8.35 11.91
CA LEU A 126 -8.74 -7.21 11.01
C LEU A 126 -7.40 -6.73 10.47
N LEU A 127 -6.39 -6.64 11.35
CA LEU A 127 -5.03 -6.30 10.97
C LEU A 127 -4.49 -7.30 9.93
N GLN A 128 -4.65 -8.60 10.14
CA GLN A 128 -4.24 -9.63 9.19
C GLN A 128 -4.95 -9.49 7.83
N GLN A 129 -6.24 -9.15 7.82
CA GLN A 129 -6.98 -8.88 6.59
C GLN A 129 -6.40 -7.68 5.83
N VAL A 130 -6.07 -6.58 6.52
CA VAL A 130 -5.40 -5.42 5.91
C VAL A 130 -4.07 -5.83 5.30
N LEU A 131 -3.21 -6.53 6.05
CA LEU A 131 -1.90 -6.94 5.53
C LEU A 131 -2.00 -7.87 4.32
N MET A 132 -3.00 -8.75 4.28
CA MET A 132 -3.25 -9.61 3.12
C MET A 132 -3.62 -8.80 1.87
N ILE A 133 -4.52 -7.82 2.01
CA ILE A 133 -4.93 -6.94 0.90
C ILE A 133 -3.75 -6.10 0.42
N VAL A 134 -3.01 -5.48 1.34
CA VAL A 134 -1.86 -4.64 1.01
C VAL A 134 -0.74 -5.47 0.35
N THR A 135 -0.54 -6.72 0.78
CA THR A 135 0.42 -7.64 0.13
C THR A 135 0.04 -7.90 -1.33
N GLU A 136 -1.24 -8.14 -1.60
CA GLU A 136 -1.72 -8.35 -2.97
C GLU A 136 -1.62 -7.07 -3.81
N HIS A 137 -1.91 -5.91 -3.21
CA HIS A 137 -1.74 -4.60 -3.84
C HIS A 137 -0.30 -4.39 -4.33
N PHE A 138 0.70 -4.58 -3.45
CA PHE A 138 2.12 -4.49 -3.81
C PHE A 138 2.50 -5.49 -4.91
N ARG A 139 1.97 -6.72 -4.87
CA ARG A 139 2.22 -7.74 -5.90
C ARG A 139 1.73 -7.26 -7.28
N VAL A 140 0.51 -6.73 -7.35
CA VAL A 140 -0.07 -6.21 -8.60
C VAL A 140 0.71 -4.99 -9.10
N GLU A 141 1.18 -4.11 -8.22
CA GLU A 141 2.04 -2.99 -8.57
C GLU A 141 3.38 -3.42 -9.15
N ASP A 142 4.09 -4.32 -8.45
CA ASP A 142 5.39 -4.84 -8.89
C ASP A 142 5.30 -5.55 -10.25
N GLU A 143 4.19 -6.22 -10.53
CA GLU A 143 3.98 -6.95 -11.79
C GLU A 143 3.54 -6.07 -12.96
N ASN A 144 2.85 -4.94 -12.68
CA ASN A 144 2.16 -4.18 -13.73
C ASN A 144 2.52 -2.70 -13.78
N ILE A 145 2.63 -2.05 -12.62
CA ILE A 145 2.76 -0.58 -12.52
C ILE A 145 4.23 -0.17 -12.50
N VAL A 146 5.05 -0.84 -11.68
CA VAL A 146 6.49 -0.56 -11.58
C VAL A 146 7.18 -0.70 -12.94
N PRO A 147 7.01 -1.80 -13.71
CA PRO A 147 7.74 -1.96 -14.98
C PRO A 147 7.35 -0.91 -16.03
N VAL A 148 6.09 -0.48 -16.02
CA VAL A 148 5.58 0.52 -16.97
C VAL A 148 6.10 1.91 -16.62
N THR A 149 6.17 2.21 -15.33
CA THR A 149 6.73 3.46 -14.83
C THR A 149 8.23 3.53 -15.12
N GLU A 150 8.97 2.43 -14.87
CA GLU A 150 10.39 2.30 -15.21
C GLU A 150 10.65 2.55 -16.69
N LYS A 151 9.91 1.86 -17.57
CA LYS A 151 10.05 2.05 -19.01
C LYS A 151 9.75 3.48 -19.44
N LEU A 152 8.75 4.12 -18.85
CA LEU A 152 8.42 5.52 -19.16
C LEU A 152 9.57 6.46 -18.76
N MET A 153 10.22 6.23 -17.61
CA MET A 153 11.38 7.04 -17.18
C MET A 153 12.58 6.83 -18.10
N GLU A 154 12.86 5.58 -18.50
CA GLU A 154 13.92 5.28 -19.48
C GLU A 154 13.68 5.99 -20.82
N GLU A 155 12.43 6.05 -21.29
CA GLU A 155 12.06 6.75 -22.52
C GLU A 155 12.23 8.28 -22.39
N ILE A 156 11.95 8.87 -21.23
CA ILE A 156 12.18 10.32 -20.98
C ILE A 156 13.68 10.63 -21.00
N ASP A 157 14.47 9.85 -20.26
CA ASP A 157 15.92 10.03 -20.17
C ASP A 157 16.61 9.85 -21.53
N TYR A 158 16.17 8.88 -22.33
CA TYR A 158 16.72 8.63 -23.67
C TYR A 158 16.41 9.77 -24.66
N ASN A 159 15.23 10.38 -24.55
CA ASN A 159 14.78 11.44 -25.45
C ASN A 159 15.25 12.85 -25.05
N GLY A 160 15.99 12.98 -23.93
CA GLY A 160 16.65 14.23 -23.53
C GLY A 160 15.70 15.36 -23.14
N LEU A 161 14.58 15.01 -22.49
CA LEU A 161 13.72 15.98 -21.80
C LEU A 161 14.34 16.41 -20.46
#